data_AF-A0A832A6Q1-F1
#
_entry.id   AF-A0A832A6Q1-F1
#
_cell.length_a   1.000
_cell.length_b   1.000
_cell.length_c   1.000
_cell.angle_alpha   90.00
_cell.angle_beta   90.00
_cell.angle_gamma   90.00
#
_symmetry.space_group_name_H-M   'P 1'
#
loop_
_entity.id
_entity.type
_entity.pdbx_description
1 polymer ?
#
loop_
_entity_poly.entity_id
_entity_poly.type
_entity_poly.pdbx_seq_one_letter_code
_entity_poly.pdbx_strand_id
1 'polypeptide(L)' 'MVLNVKVREKPAWDTLPEVLAMVKQVEGKLGTEGRIFLRYSGTEPKARLLIEGRDQKQITHFAEEIADRIKAKIGA' A
#
# COMPACT_ATOMS: atom_id res chain seq x y z
N MET A 1 1.29 -7.53 -8.28
CA MET A 1 2.48 -7.78 -7.43
C MET A 1 2.10 -7.70 -5.95
N VAL A 2 2.82 -8.41 -5.07
CA VAL A 2 2.65 -8.29 -3.61
C VAL A 2 3.92 -7.72 -2.99
N LEU A 3 3.76 -6.73 -2.11
CA LEU A 3 4.83 -6.12 -1.36
C LEU A 3 4.53 -6.19 0.15
N ASN A 4 5.52 -6.61 0.93
CA ASN A 4 5.42 -6.65 2.39
C ASN A 4 6.20 -5.47 2.98
N VAL A 5 5.56 -4.71 3.85
CA VAL A 5 6.17 -3.57 4.54
C VAL A 5 6.22 -3.88 6.02
N LYS A 6 7.41 -3.91 6.63
CA LYS A 6 7.54 -4.05 8.08
C LYS A 6 6.99 -2.80 8.77
N VAL A 7 6.21 -2.99 9.83
CA VAL A 7 5.58 -1.90 10.57
C VAL A 7 5.81 -2.08 12.07
N ARG A 8 6.01 -0.98 12.79
CA ARG A 8 6.17 -0.95 14.26
C ARG A 8 4.83 -1.14 14.96
N GLU A 9 3.75 -0.70 14.33
CA GLU A 9 2.39 -0.67 14.86
C GLU A 9 1.35 -0.96 13.78
N LYS A 10 0.13 -1.33 14.19
CA LYS A 10 -1.00 -1.67 13.31
C LYS A 10 -2.24 -0.83 13.64
N PRO A 11 -2.16 0.52 13.54
CA PRO A 11 -3.32 1.37 13.79
C PRO A 11 -4.39 1.11 12.74
N ALA A 12 -5.63 1.48 13.01
CA ALA A 12 -6.69 1.37 12.01
C ALA A 12 -6.38 2.29 10.81
N TRP A 13 -6.61 1.83 9.58
CA TRP A 13 -6.17 2.54 8.36
C TRP A 13 -6.81 3.92 8.19
N ASP A 14 -8.02 4.10 8.72
CA ASP A 14 -8.73 5.38 8.82
C ASP A 14 -7.97 6.44 9.62
N THR A 15 -7.12 6.04 10.55
CA THR A 15 -6.21 6.93 11.29
C THR A 15 -4.96 7.34 10.50
N LEU A 16 -4.75 6.78 9.29
CA LEU A 16 -3.63 7.08 8.40
C LEU A 16 -4.11 7.75 7.10
N PRO A 17 -4.70 8.96 7.16
CA PRO A 17 -5.33 9.61 6.02
C PRO A 17 -4.35 9.86 4.85
N GLU A 18 -3.07 10.10 5.13
CA GLU A 18 -2.05 10.26 4.08
C GLU A 18 -1.79 8.97 3.29
N VAL A 19 -1.84 7.81 3.95
CA VAL A 19 -1.69 6.51 3.27
C VAL A 19 -2.92 6.26 2.40
N LEU A 20 -4.12 6.48 2.96
CA LEU A 20 -5.37 6.30 2.22
C LEU A 20 -5.51 7.26 1.03
N ALA A 21 -5.08 8.51 1.18
CA ALA A 21 -5.08 9.49 0.10
C ALA A 21 -4.17 9.03 -1.06
N MET A 22 -2.97 8.53 -0.74
CA MET A 22 -2.06 7.98 -1.73
C MET A 22 -2.63 6.75 -2.42
N VAL A 23 -3.22 5.80 -1.67
CA VAL A 23 -3.90 4.63 -2.24
C VAL A 23 -4.98 5.06 -3.23
N LYS A 24 -5.86 5.99 -2.84
CA LYS A 24 -6.92 6.51 -3.74
C LYS A 24 -6.36 7.18 -4.99
N GLN A 25 -5.28 7.96 -4.85
CA GLN A 25 -4.63 8.59 -5.98
C GLN A 25 -4.07 7.54 -6.95
N VAL A 26 -3.43 6.49 -6.43
CA VAL A 26 -2.89 5.40 -7.24
C VAL A 26 -4.01 4.60 -7.89
N GLU A 27 -5.09 4.27 -7.17
CA GLU A 27 -6.26 3.60 -7.75
C GLU A 27 -6.82 4.38 -8.94
N GLY A 28 -6.93 5.70 -8.81
CA GLY A 28 -7.34 6.58 -9.92
C GLY A 28 -6.37 6.53 -11.12
N LYS A 29 -5.05 6.44 -10.88
CA LYS A 29 -4.03 6.33 -11.95
C LYS A 29 -4.04 4.97 -12.63
N LEU A 30 -4.38 3.89 -11.92
CA LEU A 30 -4.48 2.54 -12.49
C LEU A 30 -5.75 2.34 -13.33
N GLY A 31 -6.77 3.19 -13.14
CA GLY A 31 -8.02 3.14 -13.88
C GLY A 31 -8.87 1.91 -13.52
N THR A 32 -9.76 1.52 -14.43
CA THR A 32 -10.79 0.48 -14.18
C THR A 32 -10.24 -0.94 -14.04
N GLU A 33 -8.99 -1.16 -14.43
CA GLU A 33 -8.33 -2.47 -14.39
C GLU A 33 -7.31 -2.57 -13.25
N GLY A 34 -7.14 -1.47 -12.51
CA GLY A 34 -6.34 -1.39 -11.32
C GLY A 34 -7.06 -1.94 -10.10
N ARG A 35 -6.34 -2.67 -9.25
CA ARG A 35 -6.83 -3.01 -7.92
C ARG A 35 -5.73 -2.83 -6.90
N ILE A 36 -6.07 -2.26 -5.75
CA ILE A 36 -5.18 -2.18 -4.60
C ILE A 36 -5.86 -2.86 -3.42
N PHE A 37 -5.11 -3.71 -2.74
CA PHE A 37 -5.57 -4.36 -1.52
C PHE A 37 -4.51 -4.21 -0.44
N LEU A 38 -4.88 -3.49 0.62
CA LEU A 38 -4.01 -3.18 1.75
C LEU A 38 -4.57 -3.82 3.02
N ARG A 39 -3.77 -4.64 3.69
CA ARG A 39 -4.12 -5.24 4.99
C ARG A 39 -2.91 -5.42 5.89
N TYR A 40 -3.15 -5.57 7.18
CA TYR A 40 -2.11 -6.08 8.08
C TYR A 40 -2.02 -7.61 8.04
N SER A 41 -0.83 -8.13 8.36
CA SER A 41 -0.67 -9.53 8.73
C SER A 41 -1.22 -9.77 10.14
N GLY A 42 -1.94 -10.88 10.35
CA GLY A 42 -2.44 -11.25 11.67
C GLY A 42 -1.34 -11.72 12.62
N THR A 43 -0.31 -12.40 12.10
CA THR A 43 0.73 -13.06 12.90
C THR A 43 2.06 -12.31 12.92
N GLU A 44 2.32 -11.43 11.95
CA GLU A 44 3.60 -10.74 11.81
C GLU A 44 3.43 -9.21 11.86
N PRO A 45 4.45 -8.44 12.31
CA PRO A 45 4.43 -6.98 12.31
C PRO A 45 4.70 -6.43 10.89
N LYS A 46 3.79 -6.70 9.95
CA LYS A 46 3.88 -6.22 8.58
C LYS A 46 2.52 -5.85 7.98
N ALA A 47 2.53 -4.84 7.13
CA ALA A 47 1.48 -4.54 6.18
C ALA A 47 1.74 -5.30 4.86
N ARG A 48 0.67 -5.80 4.24
CA ARG A 48 0.68 -6.49 2.95
C ARG A 48 -0.07 -5.61 1.95
N LEU A 49 0.64 -5.19 0.92
CA LEU A 49 0.12 -4.45 -0.21
C LEU A 49 0.09 -5.37 -1.43
N LEU A 50 -1.10 -5.62 -1.96
CA LEU A 50 -1.30 -6.22 -3.27
C LEU A 50 -1.75 -5.11 -4.23
N ILE A 51 -1.10 -5.04 -5.38
CA ILE A 51 -1.45 -4.13 -6.46
C ILE A 51 -1.53 -4.90 -7.77
N GLU A 52 -2.59 -4.65 -8.55
CA GLU A 52 -2.84 -5.27 -9.85
C GLU A 52 -3.01 -4.16 -10.89
N GLY A 53 -2.57 -4.44 -12.11
CA GLY A 53 -2.63 -3.51 -13.23
C GLY A 53 -1.92 -4.08 -14.46
N ARG A 54 -2.13 -3.48 -15.63
CA ARG A 54 -1.60 -3.95 -16.92
C ARG A 54 -0.11 -3.69 -17.10
N ASP A 55 0.39 -2.57 -16.60
CA ASP A 55 1.81 -2.18 -16.76
C ASP A 55 2.60 -2.54 -15.49
N GLN A 56 3.50 -3.52 -15.63
CA GLN A 56 4.35 -3.98 -14.53
C GLN A 56 5.25 -2.88 -13.96
N LYS A 57 5.79 -1.98 -14.80
CA LYS A 57 6.65 -0.88 -14.32
C LYS A 57 5.82 0.12 -13.52
N GLN A 58 4.63 0.45 -14.01
CA GLN A 58 3.71 1.33 -13.34
C GLN A 58 3.29 0.79 -11.97
N ILE A 59 2.86 -0.48 -11.89
CA ILE A 59 2.43 -1.06 -10.61
C ILE A 59 3.58 -1.19 -9.62
N THR A 60 4.80 -1.46 -10.08
CA THR A 60 5.98 -1.51 -9.20
C THR A 60 6.26 -0.13 -8.61
N HIS A 61 6.29 0.91 -9.45
CA HIS A 61 6.51 2.28 -9.00
C HIS A 61 5.47 2.70 -7.96
N PHE A 62 4.18 2.46 -8.21
CA PHE A 62 3.13 2.80 -7.26
C PHE A 62 3.16 1.97 -5.98
N ALA A 63 3.55 0.69 -6.06
CA ALA A 63 3.73 -0.15 -4.87
C ALA A 63 4.79 0.44 -3.94
N GLU A 64 5.91 0.90 -4.51
CA GLU A 64 7.01 1.52 -3.79
C GLU A 64 6.59 2.85 -3.16
N GLU A 65 5.89 3.71 -3.89
CA GLU A 65 5.36 4.98 -3.34
C GLU A 65 4.47 4.74 -2.10
N ILE A 66 3.50 3.81 -2.21
CA ILE A 66 2.60 3.46 -1.11
C ILE A 66 3.39 2.86 0.05
N ALA A 67 4.33 1.96 -0.24
CA ALA A 67 5.14 1.32 0.79
C ALA A 67 6.00 2.34 1.56
N ASP A 68 6.58 3.31 0.88
CA ASP A 68 7.40 4.34 1.53
C ASP A 68 6.53 5.28 2.38
N ARG A 69 5.30 5.59 1.95
CA ARG A 69 4.35 6.33 2.79
C ARG A 69 3.97 5.54 4.05
N ILE A 70 3.74 4.23 3.93
CA ILE A 70 3.49 3.36 5.09
C ILE A 70 4.70 3.35 6.03
N LYS A 71 5.93 3.17 5.50
CA LYS A 71 7.16 3.20 6.30
C LYS A 71 7.34 4.53 7.03
N ALA A 72 7.07 5.64 6.36
CA ALA A 72 7.21 6.97 6.95
C ALA A 72 6.28 7.20 8.16
N LYS A 73 5.08 6.58 8.14
CA LYS A 73 4.09 6.72 9.22
C LYS A 73 4.25 5.70 10.33
N ILE A 74 4.43 4.44 9.96
CA ILE A 74 4.37 3.30 10.89
C ILE A 74 5.48 2.27 10.66
N GLY A 75 6.52 2.57 9.88
CA GLY A 75 7.60 1.65 9.57
C GLY A 75 8.43 1.27 10.78
N ALA A 76 8.84 0.00 10.88
CA ALA A 76 9.79 -0.47 11.89
C ALA A 76 11.24 -0.18 11.48
#